data_AF-A0A923AWW8-F1
#
_entry.id   AF-A0A923AWW8-F1
#
_cell.length_a   1.000
_cell.length_b   1.000
_cell.length_c   1.000
_cell.angle_alpha   90.00
_cell.angle_beta   90.00
_cell.angle_gamma   90.00
#
_symmetry.space_group_name_H-M   'P 1'
#
loop_
_entity.id
_entity.type
_entity.pdbx_description
1 polymer ?
#
loop_
_entity_poly.entity_id
_entity_poly.type
_entity_poly.pdbx_seq_one_letter_code
_entity_poly.pdbx_strand_id
1 'polypeptide(L)' 'MTTGQSSPHLTHLDRLEAESIHIIREVAAEIERPVMLYSVGKDSAVMLHLARKAFYPAPPPFP' A
#
# COMPACT_ATOMS: atom_id res chain seq x y z
N MET A 1 19.18 32.17 -9.70
CA MET A 1 18.35 31.82 -8.53
C MET A 1 17.94 30.35 -8.67
N THR A 2 18.73 29.43 -8.13
CA THR A 2 18.41 27.99 -8.09
C THR A 2 17.67 27.70 -6.80
N THR A 3 16.35 27.49 -6.87
CA THR A 3 15.55 27.05 -5.73
C THR A 3 15.98 25.63 -5.34
N GLY A 4 16.47 25.50 -4.10
CA GLY A 4 16.87 24.22 -3.52
C GLY A 4 15.69 23.26 -3.48
N GLN A 5 15.90 22.07 -4.04
CA GLN A 5 15.02 20.92 -3.85
C GLN A 5 15.17 20.45 -2.40
N SER A 6 14.25 20.84 -1.52
CA SER A 6 14.07 20.17 -0.24
C SER A 6 13.35 18.85 -0.53
N SER A 7 14.09 17.76 -0.66
CA SER A 7 13.50 16.42 -0.67
C SER A 7 12.61 16.30 0.57
N PRO A 8 11.30 16.03 0.45
CA PRO A 8 10.46 15.84 1.62
C PRO A 8 11.04 14.67 2.40
N HIS A 9 11.42 14.93 3.66
CA HIS A 9 11.81 13.86 4.56
C HIS A 9 10.58 12.98 4.78
N LEU A 10 10.64 11.74 4.29
CA LEU A 10 9.60 10.75 4.53
C LEU A 10 9.46 10.56 6.04
N THR A 11 8.23 10.67 6.53
CA THR A 11 7.94 10.30 7.92
C THR A 11 8.07 8.79 8.08
N HIS A 12 8.11 8.33 9.33
CA HIS A 12 8.10 6.90 9.62
C HIS A 12 6.88 6.19 9.02
N LEU A 13 5.70 6.83 9.08
CA LEU A 13 4.47 6.27 8.52
C LEU A 13 4.47 6.28 6.99
N ASP A 14 5.03 7.31 6.35
CA ASP A 14 5.16 7.32 4.88
C ASP A 14 6.02 6.16 4.39
N ARG A 15 7.11 5.85 5.13
CA ARG A 15 7.97 4.71 4.81
C ARG A 15 7.23 3.38 4.96
N LEU A 16 6.52 3.19 6.08
CA LEU A 16 5.75 1.97 6.33
C LEU A 16 4.62 1.78 5.31
N GLU A 17 3.96 2.87 4.92
CA GLU A 17 2.92 2.86 3.91
C GLU A 17 3.47 2.45 2.54
N ALA A 18 4.57 3.07 2.11
CA ALA A 18 5.21 2.76 0.83
C ALA A 18 5.68 1.30 0.77
N GLU A 19 6.31 0.81 1.84
CA GLU A 19 6.75 -0.59 1.96
C GLU A 19 5.56 -1.57 1.93
N SER A 20 4.49 -1.27 2.67
CA SER A 20 3.29 -2.12 2.67
C SER A 20 2.62 -2.18 1.30
N ILE A 21 2.50 -1.04 0.61
CA ILE A 21 1.95 -0.98 -0.76
C ILE A 21 2.83 -1.79 -1.73
N HIS A 22 4.16 -1.70 -1.59
CA HIS A 22 5.09 -2.45 -2.42
C HIS A 22 4.87 -3.96 -2.26
N ILE A 23 4.83 -4.46 -1.02
CA ILE A 23 4.59 -5.88 -0.71
C ILE A 23 3.25 -6.36 -1.28
N ILE A 24 2.18 -5.57 -1.12
CA ILE A 24 0.85 -5.92 -1.65
C ILE A 24 0.87 -6.08 -3.18
N ARG A 25 1.59 -5.21 -3.89
CA ARG A 25 1.72 -5.26 -5.35
C ARG A 25 2.55 -6.45 -5.82
N GLU A 26 3.63 -6.75 -5.12
CA GLU A 26 4.48 -7.91 -5.40
C GLU A 26 3.68 -9.21 -5.26
N VAL A 27 2.96 -9.38 -4.15
CA VAL A 27 2.08 -10.53 -3.92
C VAL A 27 1.02 -10.66 -5.03
N ALA A 28 0.41 -9.55 -5.44
CA ALA A 28 -0.59 -9.58 -6.52
C ALA A 28 0.01 -9.87 -7.91
N ALA A 29 1.30 -9.61 -8.12
CA ALA A 29 2.00 -9.92 -9.36
C ALA A 29 2.49 -11.37 -9.42
N GLU A 30 2.86 -11.95 -8.27
CA GLU A 30 3.46 -13.28 -8.20
C GLU A 30 2.48 -14.41 -7.89
N ILE A 31 1.37 -14.11 -7.20
CA ILE A 31 0.38 -15.13 -6.80
C ILE A 31 -0.80 -15.13 -7.78
N GLU A 32 -1.14 -16.31 -8.32
CA GLU A 32 -2.24 -16.46 -9.28
C GLU A 32 -3.63 -16.11 -8.70
N ARG A 33 -3.86 -16.40 -7.42
CA ARG A 33 -5.16 -16.22 -6.73
C ARG A 33 -4.98 -15.64 -5.33
N PRO A 34 -4.56 -14.37 -5.20
CA PRO A 34 -4.40 -13.74 -3.91
C PRO A 34 -5.76 -13.51 -3.25
N VAL A 35 -5.78 -13.51 -1.91
CA VAL A 35 -6.97 -13.22 -1.09
C VAL A 35 -6.56 -12.36 0.10
N MET A 36 -7.44 -11.46 0.55
CA MET A 36 -7.24 -10.71 1.78
C MET A 36 -8.08 -11.30 2.92
N LEU A 37 -7.42 -11.78 3.98
CA LEU A 37 -8.12 -12.22 5.18
C LEU A 37 -8.62 -11.00 5.98
N TYR A 38 -9.92 -10.73 5.90
CA TYR A 38 -10.55 -9.61 6.59
C TYR A 38 -11.30 -10.04 7.86
N SER A 39 -10.82 -9.58 9.01
CA SER A 39 -11.33 -9.94 10.34
C SER A 39 -12.21 -8.88 11.01
N VAL A 40 -12.52 -7.78 10.31
CA VAL A 40 -13.26 -6.63 10.87
C VAL A 40 -12.52 -5.96 12.06
N GLY A 41 -11.21 -6.17 12.16
CA GLY A 41 -10.35 -5.55 13.18
C GLY A 41 -9.63 -4.30 12.67
N LYS A 42 -8.98 -3.57 13.58
CA LYS A 42 -8.22 -2.35 13.20
C LYS A 42 -7.11 -2.65 12.18
N ASP A 43 -6.41 -3.78 12.34
CA ASP A 43 -5.25 -4.11 11.52
C ASP A 43 -5.69 -4.53 10.11
N SER A 44 -6.74 -5.35 10.00
CA SER A 44 -7.31 -5.74 8.72
C SER A 44 -8.02 -4.56 8.01
N ALA A 45 -8.54 -3.58 8.74
CA ALA A 45 -9.04 -2.33 8.16
C ALA A 45 -7.91 -1.46 7.57
N VAL A 46 -6.78 -1.31 8.27
CA VAL A 46 -5.60 -0.61 7.73
C VAL A 46 -5.06 -1.32 6.49
N MET A 47 -4.97 -2.65 6.53
CA MET A 47 -4.52 -3.46 5.40
C MET A 47 -5.44 -3.30 4.18
N LEU A 48 -6.76 -3.28 4.36
CA LEU A 48 -7.72 -3.00 3.28
C LEU A 48 -7.54 -1.59 2.71
N HIS A 49 -7.27 -0.59 3.55
CA HIS A 49 -6.99 0.76 3.10
C HIS A 49 -5.70 0.81 2.25
N LEU A 50 -4.63 0.15 2.71
CA LEU A 50 -3.37 0.04 1.97
C LEU A 50 -3.55 -0.67 0.63
N ALA A 51 -4.34 -1.75 0.58
CA ALA A 51 -4.66 -2.42 -0.67
C ALA A 51 -5.40 -1.49 -1.65
N ARG A 52 -6.38 -0.71 -1.18
CA ARG A 52 -7.04 0.29 -2.03
C ARG A 52 -6.06 1.33 -2.57
N LYS A 53 -5.10 1.80 -1.75
CA LYS A 53 -4.05 2.71 -2.21
C LYS A 53 -3.11 2.05 -3.22
N ALA A 54 -2.80 0.77 -3.02
CA ALA A 54 -1.92 0.02 -3.91
C ALA A 54 -2.48 -0.11 -5.34
N PHE A 55 -3.79 -0.22 -5.50
CA PHE A 55 -4.42 -0.44 -6.82
C PHE A 55 -5.19 0.76 -7.37
N TYR A 56 -5.27 1.87 -6.64
CA TYR A 56 -5.92 3.09 -7.14
C TYR A 56 -5.40 3.47 -8.55
N PRO A 57 -6.28 3.76 -9.52
CA PRO A 57 -7.73 3.98 -9.39
C PRO A 57 -8.62 2.74 -9.47
N ALA A 58 -8.04 1.56 -9.73
CA ALA A 58 -8.78 0.31 -9.82
C ALA A 58 -9.01 -0.32 -8.42
N PRO A 59 -10.03 -1.18 -8.26
CA PRO A 59 -10.15 -2.01 -7.06
C PRO A 59 -8.98 -3.01 -6.98
N PRO A 60 -8.63 -3.50 -5.77
CA PRO A 60 -7.67 -4.59 -5.62
C PRO A 60 -8.10 -5.83 -6.44
N PRO A 61 -7.16 -6.53 -7.10
CA PRO A 61 -7.46 -7.66 -7.97
C PRO A 61 -7.74 -8.97 -7.20
N PHE A 62 -8.09 -8.87 -5.91
CA PHE A 62 -8.35 -10.00 -5.03
C PHE A 62 -9.59 -9.75 -4.15
N PRO A 63 -10.30 -10.84 -3.76
CA PRO A 63 -11.42 -10.77 -2.82
C PRO A 63 -11.02 -10.29 -1.42
#